data_AF-X1EKZ0-F1
#
_entry.id   AF-X1EKZ0-F1
#
_cell.length_a   1.000
_cell.length_b   1.000
_cell.length_c   1.000
_cell.angle_alpha   90.00
_cell.angle_beta   90.00
_cell.angle_gamma   90.00
#
_symmetry.space_group_name_H-M   'P 1'
#
loop_
_entity.id
_entity.type
_entity.pdbx_description
1 polymer ?
#
loop_
_entity_poly.entity_id
_entity_poly.type
_entity_poly.pdbx_seq_one_letter_code
_entity_poly.pdbx_strand_id
1 'polypeptide(L)'
;SGGCIPASLINLPVDYEKLTEAGSIMGSGGMIVMDEDTCVVDVAKYFIDFTNDESCGKCSSCREGSSQLLEILKKITRGEGEEQDLQTLEELSHVIKDTSMCGLGQTLPNPVLSTLKYFRDEYIEHIKYKRCSALVCKDIISSACQHICPISQDVPSYIGLIAQGKFDEAIKVVRKENPLPLICGRVCNTPCEEKCVAGEWGDSISIRSLKRFLADYEMKKGIIVEEKPKSEKEQKIAVVGSGPGGLTCAYYLALEGYKVTVFESQEIPGGMLALGIPEFRLPKDVLKYEIDRIQKIGVTIKTNTTIGKDITLDKLKKEYEAIFIAVGAHKGLKMKIPGEDVEG
;
A
#
# COMPACT_ATOMS: atom_id res chain seq x y z
N SER A 1 14.19 -22.20 -16.22
CA SER A 1 15.43 -22.60 -15.53
C SER A 1 16.33 -21.43 -15.13
N GLY A 2 16.19 -20.23 -15.74
CA GLY A 2 16.83 -18.99 -15.24
C GLY A 2 16.25 -18.51 -13.91
N GLY A 3 16.93 -17.56 -13.25
CA GLY A 3 16.46 -16.92 -12.02
C GLY A 3 16.22 -15.41 -12.21
N CYS A 4 15.45 -14.81 -11.31
CA CYS A 4 15.16 -13.37 -11.30
C CYS A 4 16.17 -12.63 -10.43
N ILE A 5 16.76 -11.56 -10.97
CA ILE A 5 17.79 -10.75 -10.29
C ILE A 5 17.24 -9.32 -10.10
N PRO A 6 17.36 -8.71 -8.91
CA PRO A 6 16.86 -7.37 -8.65
C PRO A 6 17.72 -6.27 -9.29
N ALA A 7 17.12 -5.10 -9.49
CA ALA A 7 17.80 -3.92 -10.03
C ALA A 7 19.04 -3.49 -9.20
N SER A 8 19.08 -3.80 -7.91
CA SER A 8 20.25 -3.54 -7.05
C SER A 8 21.53 -4.28 -7.50
N LEU A 9 21.38 -5.34 -8.30
CA LEU A 9 22.47 -6.14 -8.87
C LEU A 9 22.66 -5.89 -10.38
N ILE A 10 22.18 -4.77 -10.93
CA ILE A 10 22.27 -4.47 -12.37
C ILE A 10 23.70 -4.45 -12.93
N ASN A 11 24.70 -4.16 -12.08
CA ASN A 11 26.11 -4.12 -12.46
C ASN A 11 26.83 -5.48 -12.28
N LEU A 12 26.09 -6.55 -12.00
CA LEU A 12 26.66 -7.89 -11.84
C LEU A 12 27.26 -8.36 -13.19
N PRO A 13 28.53 -8.80 -13.22
CA PRO A 13 29.13 -9.37 -14.42
C PRO A 13 28.34 -10.59 -14.93
N VAL A 14 28.17 -10.67 -16.25
CA VAL A 14 27.46 -11.77 -16.92
C VAL A 14 28.44 -12.92 -17.16
N ASP A 15 28.70 -13.71 -16.12
CA ASP A 15 29.52 -14.92 -16.18
C ASP A 15 28.87 -16.09 -15.44
N TYR A 16 29.39 -17.31 -15.65
CA TYR A 16 28.81 -18.54 -15.11
C TYR A 16 28.76 -18.55 -13.57
N GLU A 17 29.80 -18.07 -12.90
CA GLU A 17 29.95 -18.16 -11.45
C GLU A 17 29.08 -17.09 -10.75
N LYS A 18 29.17 -15.84 -11.21
CA LYS A 18 28.44 -14.70 -10.64
C LYS A 18 26.93 -14.84 -10.78
N LEU A 19 26.45 -15.33 -11.93
CA LEU A 19 25.02 -15.59 -12.12
C LEU A 19 24.51 -16.73 -11.22
N THR A 20 25.33 -17.76 -11.02
CA THR A 20 24.98 -18.88 -10.12
C THR A 20 24.91 -18.41 -8.66
N GLU A 21 25.85 -17.58 -8.21
CA GLU A 21 25.82 -16.95 -6.88
C GLU A 21 24.57 -16.08 -6.69
N ALA A 22 24.12 -15.40 -7.75
CA ALA A 22 22.90 -14.60 -7.76
C ALA A 22 21.62 -15.43 -7.86
N GLY A 23 21.68 -16.77 -7.87
CA GLY A 23 20.49 -17.63 -7.94
C GLY A 23 19.89 -17.76 -9.34
N SER A 24 20.63 -17.38 -10.38
CA SER A 24 20.28 -17.61 -11.79
C SER A 24 21.26 -18.62 -12.41
N ILE A 25 21.23 -18.82 -13.73
CA ILE A 25 22.17 -19.68 -14.46
C ILE A 25 22.52 -19.07 -15.83
N MET A 26 23.73 -19.37 -16.31
CA MET A 26 24.09 -19.11 -17.70
C MET A 26 23.51 -20.21 -18.61
N GLY A 27 22.32 -19.96 -19.16
CA GLY A 27 21.62 -20.85 -20.10
C GLY A 27 21.97 -20.57 -21.56
N SER A 28 20.95 -20.40 -22.41
CA SER A 28 21.10 -20.00 -23.83
C SER A 28 21.47 -18.54 -24.05
N GLY A 29 21.73 -17.77 -22.99
CA GLY A 29 22.06 -16.34 -23.06
C GLY A 29 20.87 -15.38 -23.20
N GLY A 30 19.64 -15.87 -23.00
CA GLY A 30 18.44 -15.01 -22.98
C GLY A 30 18.35 -14.16 -21.71
N MET A 31 18.08 -12.86 -21.88
CA MET A 31 17.83 -11.92 -20.78
C MET A 31 16.48 -11.23 -21.00
N ILE A 32 15.67 -11.18 -19.96
CA ILE A 32 14.37 -10.49 -19.95
C ILE A 32 14.48 -9.37 -18.91
N VAL A 33 14.20 -8.14 -19.35
CA VAL A 33 14.11 -6.97 -18.46
C VAL A 33 12.63 -6.74 -18.17
N MET A 34 12.31 -6.67 -16.89
CA MET A 34 10.94 -6.50 -16.37
C MET A 34 10.92 -5.26 -15.48
N ASP A 35 9.84 -4.49 -15.55
CA ASP A 35 9.59 -3.30 -14.73
C ASP A 35 8.63 -3.62 -13.57
N GLU A 36 8.21 -2.60 -12.84
CA GLU A 36 7.27 -2.70 -11.72
C GLU A 36 5.85 -3.17 -12.10
N ASP A 37 5.53 -3.21 -13.40
CA ASP A 37 4.24 -3.69 -13.91
C ASP A 37 4.25 -5.20 -14.20
N THR A 38 5.34 -5.86 -13.80
CA THR A 38 5.47 -7.30 -13.85
C THR A 38 5.41 -7.91 -12.45
N CYS A 39 4.48 -8.84 -12.24
CA CYS A 39 4.37 -9.57 -10.96
C CYS A 39 5.39 -10.71 -10.89
N VAL A 40 6.33 -10.67 -9.94
CA VAL A 40 7.36 -11.71 -9.81
C VAL A 40 6.79 -13.08 -9.44
N VAL A 41 5.68 -13.11 -8.70
CA VAL A 41 4.98 -14.36 -8.34
C VAL A 41 4.37 -14.99 -9.60
N ASP A 42 3.80 -14.18 -10.49
CA ASP A 42 3.25 -14.63 -11.76
C ASP A 42 4.35 -15.07 -12.74
N VAL A 43 5.50 -14.37 -12.74
CA VAL A 43 6.69 -14.79 -13.50
C VAL A 43 7.21 -16.14 -13.04
N ALA A 44 7.34 -16.34 -11.72
CA ALA A 44 7.71 -17.64 -11.18
C ALA A 44 6.70 -18.72 -11.58
N LYS A 45 5.40 -18.44 -11.48
CA LYS A 45 4.33 -19.34 -11.93
C LYS A 45 4.46 -19.70 -13.40
N TYR A 46 4.64 -18.71 -14.28
CA TYR A 46 4.83 -18.90 -15.72
C TYR A 46 6.01 -19.81 -16.04
N PHE A 47 7.17 -19.58 -15.41
CA PHE A 47 8.34 -20.41 -15.66
C PHE A 47 8.16 -21.83 -15.13
N ILE A 48 7.52 -22.00 -13.96
CA ILE A 48 7.26 -23.33 -13.40
C ILE A 48 6.26 -24.09 -14.28
N ASP A 49 5.19 -23.44 -14.75
CA ASP A 49 4.20 -24.00 -15.68
C ASP A 49 4.89 -24.52 -16.95
N PHE A 50 5.68 -23.67 -17.61
CA PHE A 50 6.47 -24.05 -18.77
C PHE A 50 7.39 -25.25 -18.50
N THR A 51 8.16 -25.22 -17.41
CA THR A 51 9.09 -26.32 -17.10
C THR A 51 8.40 -27.61 -16.66
N ASN A 52 7.19 -27.52 -16.09
CA ASN A 52 6.37 -28.67 -15.74
C ASN A 52 5.92 -29.39 -17.03
N ASP A 53 5.53 -28.63 -18.06
CA ASP A 53 5.13 -29.18 -19.37
C ASP A 53 6.32 -29.80 -20.13
N GLU A 54 7.53 -29.23 -19.98
CA GLU A 54 8.76 -29.78 -20.58
C GLU A 54 9.35 -30.99 -19.82
N SER A 55 8.70 -31.42 -18.74
CA SER A 55 9.17 -32.57 -17.95
C SER A 55 9.00 -33.87 -18.73
N CYS A 56 10.11 -34.61 -18.92
CA CYS A 56 10.06 -35.96 -19.48
C CYS A 56 9.42 -37.02 -18.53
N GLY A 57 9.12 -36.64 -17.28
CA GLY A 57 8.42 -37.48 -16.30
C GLY A 57 9.21 -38.63 -15.68
N LYS A 58 10.52 -38.76 -15.95
CA LYS A 58 11.35 -39.90 -15.49
C LYS A 58 11.70 -39.88 -14.00
N CYS A 59 11.89 -38.69 -13.40
CA CYS A 59 12.12 -38.55 -11.96
C CYS A 59 10.84 -38.08 -11.27
N SER A 60 10.41 -38.81 -10.25
CA SER A 60 9.21 -38.45 -9.47
C SER A 60 9.36 -37.11 -8.78
N SER A 61 10.57 -36.78 -8.32
CA SER A 61 10.87 -35.49 -7.68
C SER A 61 10.60 -34.30 -8.60
N CYS A 62 11.11 -34.33 -9.83
CA CYS A 62 10.83 -33.26 -10.81
C CYS A 62 9.37 -33.25 -11.23
N ARG A 63 8.79 -34.41 -11.56
CA ARG A 63 7.41 -34.49 -12.09
C ARG A 63 6.37 -34.04 -11.07
N GLU A 64 6.34 -34.69 -9.91
CA GLU A 64 5.36 -34.37 -8.87
C GLU A 64 5.69 -33.05 -8.17
N GLY A 65 6.98 -32.79 -7.95
CA GLY A 65 7.43 -31.56 -7.28
C GLY A 65 7.12 -30.30 -8.09
N SER A 66 7.35 -30.30 -9.40
CA SER A 66 7.02 -29.13 -10.24
C SER A 66 5.51 -28.88 -10.30
N SER A 67 4.70 -29.93 -10.38
CA SER A 67 3.23 -29.82 -10.30
C SER A 67 2.79 -29.23 -8.96
N GLN A 68 3.39 -29.65 -7.85
CA GLN A 68 3.05 -29.11 -6.53
C GLN A 68 3.52 -27.65 -6.36
N LEU A 69 4.71 -27.29 -6.85
CA LEU A 69 5.16 -25.89 -6.88
C LEU A 69 4.17 -25.02 -7.67
N LEU A 70 3.74 -25.49 -8.84
CA LEU A 70 2.79 -24.80 -9.70
C LEU A 70 1.44 -24.56 -9.00
N GLU A 71 0.89 -25.57 -8.33
CA GLU A 71 -0.38 -25.43 -7.62
C GLU A 71 -0.28 -24.44 -6.45
N ILE A 72 0.83 -24.43 -5.71
CA ILE A 72 1.05 -23.43 -4.67
C ILE A 72 1.15 -22.02 -5.26
N LEU A 73 1.89 -21.84 -6.36
CA LEU A 73 1.99 -20.54 -7.03
C LEU A 73 0.63 -20.08 -7.58
N LYS A 74 -0.18 -20.98 -8.16
CA LYS A 74 -1.56 -20.69 -8.58
C LYS A 74 -2.41 -20.24 -7.39
N LYS A 75 -2.37 -20.96 -6.26
CA LYS A 75 -3.06 -20.62 -5.01
C LYS A 75 -2.68 -19.22 -4.53
N ILE A 76 -1.39 -18.87 -4.53
CA ILE A 76 -0.92 -17.53 -4.15
C ILE A 76 -1.42 -16.47 -5.13
N THR A 77 -1.33 -16.69 -6.45
CA THR A 77 -1.83 -15.73 -7.46
C THR A 77 -3.34 -15.55 -7.46
N ARG A 78 -4.11 -16.46 -6.84
CA ARG A 78 -5.56 -16.33 -6.59
C ARG A 78 -5.90 -15.63 -5.28
N GLY A 79 -4.91 -15.27 -4.46
CA GLY A 79 -5.13 -14.69 -3.14
C GLY A 79 -5.62 -15.71 -2.10
N GLU A 80 -5.40 -17.00 -2.36
CA GLU A 80 -5.77 -18.13 -1.50
C GLU A 80 -4.56 -18.67 -0.72
N GLY A 81 -3.36 -18.14 -0.95
CA GLY A 81 -2.11 -18.59 -0.34
C GLY A 81 -2.05 -18.38 1.17
N GLU A 82 -1.24 -19.19 1.84
CA GLU A 82 -1.00 -19.20 3.28
C GLU A 82 0.48 -18.95 3.59
N GLU A 83 0.81 -18.47 4.79
CA GLU A 83 2.22 -18.21 5.15
C GLU A 83 3.09 -19.49 5.09
N GLN A 84 2.50 -20.65 5.40
CA GLN A 84 3.19 -21.95 5.32
C GLN A 84 3.58 -22.31 3.88
N ASP A 85 2.84 -21.83 2.88
CA ASP A 85 3.11 -22.10 1.47
C ASP A 85 4.50 -21.59 1.06
N LEU A 86 5.00 -20.50 1.68
CA LEU A 86 6.36 -19.98 1.40
C LEU A 86 7.45 -20.95 1.84
N GLN A 87 7.28 -21.54 3.02
CA GLN A 87 8.22 -22.55 3.53
C GLN A 87 8.16 -23.79 2.64
N THR A 88 6.95 -24.23 2.26
CA THR A 88 6.78 -25.38 1.38
C THR A 88 7.39 -25.14 0.00
N LEU A 89 7.23 -23.95 -0.60
CA LEU A 89 7.86 -23.59 -1.87
C LEU A 89 9.39 -23.71 -1.79
N GLU A 90 9.99 -23.20 -0.71
CA GLU A 90 11.44 -23.21 -0.51
C GLU A 90 11.98 -24.63 -0.30
N GLU A 91 11.39 -25.38 0.64
CA GLU A 91 11.80 -26.76 0.94
C GLU A 91 11.65 -27.68 -0.28
N LEU A 92 10.50 -27.62 -0.96
CA LEU A 92 10.24 -28.44 -2.13
C LEU A 92 11.19 -28.07 -3.29
N SER A 93 11.48 -26.79 -3.46
CA SER A 93 12.44 -26.32 -4.46
C SER A 93 13.84 -26.91 -4.24
N HIS A 94 14.32 -26.98 -3.00
CA HIS A 94 15.59 -27.62 -2.67
C HIS A 94 15.56 -29.13 -2.94
N VAL A 95 14.50 -29.83 -2.53
CA VAL A 95 14.36 -31.27 -2.80
C VAL A 95 14.37 -31.57 -4.30
N ILE A 96 13.65 -30.81 -5.11
CA ILE A 96 13.65 -30.99 -6.58
C ILE A 96 15.05 -30.80 -7.14
N LYS A 97 15.74 -29.74 -6.71
CA LYS A 97 17.10 -29.41 -7.17
C LYS A 97 18.09 -30.53 -6.89
N ASP A 98 18.08 -31.09 -5.68
CA ASP A 98 19.08 -32.06 -5.23
C ASP A 98 18.81 -33.49 -5.72
N THR A 99 17.55 -33.81 -6.04
CA THR A 99 17.14 -35.19 -6.37
C THR A 99 16.80 -35.39 -7.86
N SER A 100 16.83 -34.34 -8.68
CA SER A 100 16.57 -34.43 -10.11
C SER A 100 17.77 -34.98 -10.88
N MET A 101 17.49 -35.87 -11.83
CA MET A 101 18.54 -36.59 -12.57
C MET A 101 19.20 -35.79 -13.69
N CYS A 102 18.54 -34.75 -14.22
CA CYS A 102 19.03 -33.96 -15.35
C CYS A 102 19.11 -32.47 -15.01
N GLY A 103 19.90 -31.71 -15.79
CA GLY A 103 20.10 -30.28 -15.57
C GLY A 103 18.81 -29.45 -15.64
N LEU A 104 17.83 -29.86 -16.47
CA LEU A 104 16.54 -29.17 -16.52
C LEU A 104 15.79 -29.29 -15.18
N GLY A 105 15.69 -30.50 -14.62
CA GLY A 105 15.05 -30.71 -13.32
C GLY A 105 15.81 -30.04 -12.17
N GLN A 106 17.14 -30.07 -12.20
CA GLN A 106 17.98 -29.41 -11.18
C GLN A 106 17.83 -27.88 -11.18
N THR A 107 17.55 -27.27 -12.34
CA THR A 107 17.43 -25.81 -12.49
C THR A 107 15.99 -25.32 -12.59
N LEU A 108 15.02 -26.24 -12.66
CA LEU A 108 13.59 -25.95 -12.64
C LEU A 108 13.17 -25.02 -11.50
N PRO A 109 13.59 -25.22 -10.23
CA PRO A 109 13.11 -24.40 -9.12
C PRO A 109 13.82 -23.04 -8.99
N ASN A 110 14.80 -22.71 -9.84
CA ASN A 110 15.54 -21.45 -9.75
C ASN A 110 14.66 -20.18 -9.80
N PRO A 111 13.62 -20.08 -10.65
CA PRO A 111 12.70 -18.93 -10.61
C PRO A 111 12.11 -18.74 -9.22
N VAL A 112 11.61 -19.81 -8.58
CA VAL A 112 11.00 -19.75 -7.24
C VAL A 112 12.03 -19.37 -6.17
N LEU A 113 13.20 -20.01 -6.16
CA LEU A 113 14.24 -19.73 -5.17
C LEU A 113 14.76 -18.29 -5.27
N SER A 114 14.99 -17.81 -6.49
CA SER A 114 15.47 -16.44 -6.72
C SER A 114 14.41 -15.39 -6.38
N THR A 115 13.14 -15.60 -6.76
CA THR A 115 12.07 -14.66 -6.43
C THR A 115 11.75 -14.65 -4.93
N LEU A 116 11.77 -15.80 -4.24
CA LEU A 116 11.65 -15.85 -2.77
C LEU A 116 12.81 -15.17 -2.06
N LYS A 117 14.02 -15.22 -2.62
CA LYS A 117 15.22 -14.60 -2.04
C LYS A 117 15.17 -13.07 -2.15
N TYR A 118 14.83 -12.54 -3.34
CA TYR A 118 14.96 -11.10 -3.62
C TYR A 118 13.65 -10.32 -3.53
N PHE A 119 12.51 -10.99 -3.70
CA PHE A 119 11.19 -10.36 -3.80
C PHE A 119 10.16 -11.01 -2.87
N ARG A 120 10.61 -11.50 -1.71
CA ARG A 120 9.73 -12.14 -0.70
C ARG A 120 8.55 -11.25 -0.32
N ASP A 121 8.76 -9.94 -0.27
CA ASP A 121 7.73 -8.98 0.10
C ASP A 121 6.53 -9.00 -0.86
N GLU A 122 6.74 -9.26 -2.15
CA GLU A 122 5.65 -9.41 -3.12
C GLU A 122 4.83 -10.68 -2.86
N TYR A 123 5.45 -11.78 -2.44
CA TYR A 123 4.71 -12.97 -2.02
C TYR A 123 3.86 -12.70 -0.77
N ILE A 124 4.44 -12.00 0.21
CA ILE A 124 3.73 -11.61 1.43
C ILE A 124 2.55 -10.69 1.09
N GLU A 125 2.72 -9.80 0.10
CA GLU A 125 1.65 -8.94 -0.40
C GLU A 125 0.44 -9.74 -0.91
N HIS A 126 0.70 -10.79 -1.71
CA HIS A 126 -0.34 -11.67 -2.23
C HIS A 126 -1.03 -12.49 -1.13
N ILE A 127 -0.26 -13.00 -0.16
CA ILE A 127 -0.76 -13.88 0.90
C ILE A 127 -1.53 -13.09 1.97
N LYS A 128 -0.92 -12.07 2.55
CA LYS A 128 -1.47 -11.37 3.72
C LYS A 128 -2.46 -10.29 3.34
N TYR A 129 -2.11 -9.51 2.32
CA TYR A 129 -2.88 -8.32 1.94
C TYR A 129 -3.80 -8.58 0.76
N LYS A 130 -3.71 -9.77 0.13
CA LYS A 130 -4.43 -10.11 -1.09
C LYS A 130 -4.28 -8.98 -2.10
N ARG A 131 -3.03 -8.62 -2.36
CA ARG A 131 -2.69 -7.49 -3.21
C ARG A 131 -1.54 -7.86 -4.16
N CYS A 132 -1.70 -7.48 -5.42
CA CYS A 132 -0.70 -7.56 -6.47
C CYS A 132 -0.45 -6.14 -7.00
N SER A 133 0.69 -5.54 -6.66
CA SER A 133 0.98 -4.14 -7.06
C SER A 133 1.15 -3.96 -8.57
N ALA A 134 1.64 -4.99 -9.26
CA ALA A 134 1.79 -5.03 -10.73
C ALA A 134 0.46 -5.22 -11.49
N LEU A 135 -0.65 -5.46 -10.79
CA LEU A 135 -1.99 -5.64 -11.39
C LEU A 135 -2.14 -6.81 -12.38
N VAL A 136 -1.24 -7.80 -12.33
CA VAL A 136 -1.27 -8.98 -13.22
C VAL A 136 -2.26 -10.05 -12.73
N CYS A 137 -2.32 -10.29 -11.42
CA CYS A 137 -3.11 -11.35 -10.80
C CYS A 137 -4.61 -11.00 -10.72
N LYS A 138 -5.34 -11.18 -11.82
CA LYS A 138 -6.75 -10.77 -11.99
C LYS A 138 -7.71 -11.29 -10.91
N ASP A 139 -7.49 -12.49 -10.40
CA ASP A 139 -8.34 -13.10 -9.37
C ASP A 139 -8.32 -12.33 -8.04
N ILE A 140 -7.26 -11.55 -7.80
CA ILE A 140 -7.08 -10.72 -6.60
C ILE A 140 -7.67 -9.31 -6.80
N ILE A 141 -7.74 -8.84 -8.04
CA ILE A 141 -7.96 -7.42 -8.36
C ILE A 141 -9.44 -7.20 -8.67
N SER A 142 -10.13 -6.39 -7.86
CA SER A 142 -11.50 -5.96 -8.17
C SER A 142 -11.53 -4.92 -9.30
N SER A 143 -10.79 -3.83 -9.12
CA SER A 143 -10.56 -2.79 -10.13
C SER A 143 -9.20 -2.16 -9.89
N ALA A 144 -8.45 -1.88 -10.97
CA ALA A 144 -7.08 -1.37 -10.87
C ALA A 144 -6.97 -0.09 -10.03
N CYS A 145 -7.91 0.85 -10.23
CA CYS A 145 -7.93 2.13 -9.54
C CYS A 145 -8.25 2.02 -8.03
N GLN A 146 -9.13 1.10 -7.62
CA GLN A 146 -9.38 0.83 -6.21
C GLN A 146 -8.21 0.10 -5.58
N HIS A 147 -7.66 -0.90 -6.27
CA HIS A 147 -6.61 -1.78 -5.78
C HIS A 147 -5.29 -1.04 -5.51
N ILE A 148 -4.91 -0.12 -6.39
CA ILE A 148 -3.69 0.67 -6.21
C ILE A 148 -3.87 1.80 -5.20
N CYS A 149 -5.11 2.20 -4.89
CA CYS A 149 -5.38 3.25 -3.92
C CYS A 149 -4.90 2.81 -2.52
N PRO A 150 -4.05 3.60 -1.83
CA PRO A 150 -3.55 3.22 -0.51
C PRO A 150 -4.63 3.01 0.58
N ILE A 151 -5.82 3.56 0.36
CA ILE A 151 -6.98 3.44 1.26
C ILE A 151 -8.11 2.60 0.65
N SER A 152 -7.85 1.91 -0.47
CA SER A 152 -8.82 1.04 -1.16
C SER A 152 -10.17 1.68 -1.46
N GLN A 153 -10.16 2.99 -1.76
CA GLN A 153 -11.38 3.76 -1.98
C GLN A 153 -12.17 3.19 -3.17
N ASP A 154 -13.48 3.03 -3.04
CA ASP A 154 -14.34 2.44 -4.08
C ASP A 154 -14.57 3.40 -5.26
N VAL A 155 -13.53 3.54 -6.08
CA VAL A 155 -13.47 4.42 -7.25
C VAL A 155 -14.58 4.15 -8.27
N PRO A 156 -14.80 2.90 -8.72
CA PRO A 156 -15.83 2.60 -9.71
C PRO A 156 -17.22 3.03 -9.25
N SER A 157 -17.58 2.77 -7.99
CA SER A 157 -18.92 3.07 -7.48
C SER A 157 -19.22 4.56 -7.45
N TYR A 158 -18.35 5.40 -6.89
CA TYR A 158 -18.66 6.84 -6.83
C TYR A 158 -18.58 7.51 -8.21
N ILE A 159 -17.77 7.01 -9.14
CA ILE A 159 -17.76 7.50 -10.53
C ILE A 159 -19.05 7.11 -11.25
N GLY A 160 -19.52 5.88 -11.08
CA GLY A 160 -20.81 5.44 -11.62
C GLY A 160 -21.97 6.29 -11.08
N LEU A 161 -21.94 6.66 -9.80
CA LEU A 161 -22.93 7.56 -9.20
C LEU A 161 -22.81 9.00 -9.72
N ILE A 162 -21.60 9.54 -9.91
CA ILE A 162 -21.39 10.83 -10.57
C ILE A 162 -22.01 10.82 -11.97
N ALA A 163 -21.76 9.77 -12.76
CA ALA A 163 -22.28 9.65 -14.13
C ALA A 163 -23.83 9.62 -14.18
N GLN A 164 -24.47 9.14 -13.11
CA GLN A 164 -25.93 9.15 -12.94
C GLN A 164 -26.48 10.46 -12.34
N GLY A 165 -25.63 11.44 -12.02
CA GLY A 165 -26.02 12.68 -11.33
C GLY A 165 -26.33 12.50 -9.83
N LYS A 166 -26.01 11.36 -9.25
CA LYS A 166 -26.26 10.98 -7.84
C LYS A 166 -25.13 11.42 -6.92
N PHE A 167 -24.90 12.73 -6.83
CA PHE A 167 -23.74 13.29 -6.10
C PHE A 167 -23.80 13.08 -4.59
N ASP A 168 -25.01 13.12 -4.01
CA ASP A 168 -25.24 12.96 -2.57
C ASP A 168 -24.92 11.50 -2.12
N GLU A 169 -25.19 10.52 -2.97
CA GLU A 169 -24.79 9.12 -2.76
C GLU A 169 -23.30 8.91 -3.04
N ALA A 170 -22.77 9.54 -4.08
CA ALA A 170 -21.36 9.41 -4.45
C ALA A 170 -20.42 9.87 -3.34
N ILE A 171 -20.72 10.99 -2.67
CA ILE A 171 -19.90 11.47 -1.54
C ILE A 171 -19.95 10.52 -0.34
N LYS A 172 -21.08 9.85 -0.08
CA LYS A 172 -21.18 8.84 1.00
C LYS A 172 -20.26 7.67 0.74
N VAL A 173 -20.15 7.23 -0.52
CA VAL A 173 -19.19 6.19 -0.91
C VAL A 173 -17.76 6.66 -0.66
N VAL A 174 -17.39 7.88 -1.07
CA VAL A 174 -16.05 8.42 -0.82
C VAL A 174 -15.71 8.50 0.67
N ARG A 175 -16.66 8.98 1.49
CA ARG A 175 -16.47 9.19 2.94
C ARG A 175 -16.33 7.89 3.74
N LYS A 176 -16.77 6.76 3.19
CA LYS A 176 -16.70 5.46 3.85
C LYS A 176 -15.25 5.05 4.17
N GLU A 177 -14.33 5.27 3.24
CA GLU A 177 -12.90 4.96 3.43
C GLU A 177 -12.02 6.21 3.60
N ASN A 178 -12.51 7.40 3.24
CA ASN A 178 -11.71 8.62 3.23
C ASN A 178 -12.29 9.72 4.14
N PRO A 179 -11.66 10.01 5.29
CA PRO A 179 -12.08 11.11 6.15
C PRO A 179 -11.64 12.49 5.67
N LEU A 180 -10.75 12.58 4.66
CA LEU A 180 -10.15 13.83 4.19
C LEU A 180 -10.24 14.01 2.65
N PRO A 181 -11.40 13.78 2.00
CA PRO A 181 -11.56 13.85 0.55
C PRO A 181 -11.31 15.23 -0.03
N LEU A 182 -11.59 16.32 0.69
CA LEU A 182 -11.26 17.68 0.22
C LEU A 182 -9.75 17.86 0.04
N ILE A 183 -8.94 17.27 0.92
CA ILE A 183 -7.48 17.28 0.86
C ILE A 183 -7.00 16.32 -0.21
N CYS A 184 -7.45 15.05 -0.19
CA CYS A 184 -7.05 14.06 -1.20
C CYS A 184 -7.41 14.50 -2.62
N GLY A 185 -8.54 15.20 -2.83
CA GLY A 185 -8.92 15.78 -4.12
C GLY A 185 -7.99 16.89 -4.62
N ARG A 186 -7.10 17.43 -3.77
CA ARG A 186 -6.18 18.52 -4.12
C ARG A 186 -4.72 18.07 -4.16
N VAL A 187 -4.30 17.22 -3.23
CA VAL A 187 -2.87 16.95 -3.00
C VAL A 187 -2.45 15.51 -3.30
N CYS A 188 -3.39 14.58 -3.51
CA CYS A 188 -3.08 13.18 -3.85
C CYS A 188 -2.22 13.10 -5.12
N ASN A 189 -1.28 12.16 -5.13
CA ASN A 189 -0.39 11.83 -6.25
C ASN A 189 -1.00 10.87 -7.27
N THR A 190 -2.30 10.57 -7.17
CA THR A 190 -3.08 9.89 -8.23
C THR A 190 -2.57 8.53 -8.73
N PRO A 191 -2.15 7.59 -7.87
CA PRO A 191 -1.75 6.25 -8.33
C PRO A 191 -2.91 5.53 -9.04
N CYS A 192 -4.15 5.85 -8.66
CA CYS A 192 -5.35 5.33 -9.31
C CYS A 192 -5.57 5.80 -10.74
N GLU A 193 -5.00 6.96 -11.13
CA GLU A 193 -5.06 7.47 -12.50
C GLU A 193 -3.92 6.89 -13.34
N GLU A 194 -2.75 6.65 -12.75
CA GLU A 194 -1.59 6.02 -13.40
C GLU A 194 -1.90 4.59 -13.88
N LYS A 195 -2.68 3.83 -13.09
CA LYS A 195 -3.11 2.46 -13.43
C LYS A 195 -4.55 2.37 -13.95
N CYS A 196 -5.09 3.45 -14.50
CA CYS A 196 -6.46 3.44 -15.01
C CYS A 196 -6.54 2.68 -16.33
N VAL A 197 -7.38 1.65 -16.41
CA VAL A 197 -7.59 0.87 -17.65
C VAL A 197 -8.05 1.74 -18.82
N ALA A 198 -8.81 2.82 -18.56
CA ALA A 198 -9.20 3.77 -19.60
C ALA A 198 -7.99 4.48 -20.24
N GLY A 199 -6.88 4.61 -19.50
CA GLY A 199 -5.62 5.20 -19.97
C GLY A 199 -4.87 4.34 -21.00
N GLU A 200 -5.20 3.05 -21.15
CA GLU A 200 -4.58 2.19 -22.17
C GLU A 200 -5.02 2.57 -23.59
N TRP A 201 -6.24 3.10 -23.74
CA TRP A 201 -6.87 3.39 -25.04
C TRP A 201 -7.16 4.89 -25.23
N GLY A 202 -6.82 5.72 -24.26
CA GLY A 202 -7.12 7.15 -24.24
C GLY A 202 -6.59 7.81 -22.97
N ASP A 203 -7.30 8.83 -22.47
CA ASP A 203 -6.93 9.48 -21.22
C ASP A 203 -7.46 8.72 -20.01
N SER A 204 -6.65 8.66 -18.95
CA SER A 204 -7.10 8.18 -17.64
C SER A 204 -8.26 9.02 -17.13
N ILE A 205 -9.20 8.38 -16.42
CA ILE A 205 -10.27 9.11 -15.76
C ILE A 205 -9.65 10.02 -14.69
N SER A 206 -10.04 11.31 -14.67
CA SER A 206 -9.55 12.30 -13.71
C SER A 206 -10.16 12.10 -12.31
N ILE A 207 -9.86 10.95 -11.69
CA ILE A 207 -10.41 10.47 -10.42
C ILE A 207 -10.23 11.50 -9.29
N ARG A 208 -9.06 12.13 -9.18
CA ARG A 208 -8.79 13.19 -8.18
C ARG A 208 -9.65 14.41 -8.40
N SER A 209 -9.84 14.83 -9.65
CA SER A 209 -10.69 15.97 -9.99
C SER A 209 -12.16 15.68 -9.71
N LEU A 210 -12.63 14.47 -10.02
CA LEU A 210 -13.98 14.00 -9.68
C LEU A 210 -14.19 13.95 -8.15
N LYS A 211 -13.20 13.45 -7.41
CA LYS A 211 -13.22 13.44 -5.94
C LYS A 211 -13.26 14.86 -5.36
N ARG A 212 -12.45 15.77 -5.91
CA ARG A 212 -12.46 17.19 -5.54
C ARG A 212 -13.82 17.82 -5.81
N PHE A 213 -14.39 17.59 -6.99
CA PHE A 213 -15.71 18.09 -7.35
C PHE A 213 -16.78 17.64 -6.34
N LEU A 214 -16.83 16.34 -6.01
CA LEU A 214 -17.78 15.82 -5.03
C LEU A 214 -17.61 16.45 -3.65
N ALA A 215 -16.36 16.56 -3.17
CA ALA A 215 -16.06 17.09 -1.86
C ALA A 215 -16.33 18.62 -1.78
N ASP A 216 -16.03 19.36 -2.85
CA ASP A 216 -16.35 20.79 -2.96
C ASP A 216 -17.87 21.01 -3.06
N TYR A 217 -18.59 20.11 -3.73
CA TYR A 217 -20.05 20.12 -3.79
C TYR A 217 -20.68 19.86 -2.41
N GLU A 218 -20.17 18.87 -1.65
CA GLU A 218 -20.58 18.62 -0.25
C GLU A 218 -20.43 19.88 0.61
N MET A 219 -19.24 20.49 0.55
CA MET A 219 -18.91 21.69 1.32
C MET A 219 -19.83 22.87 0.97
N LYS A 220 -20.11 23.11 -0.31
CA LYS A 220 -20.95 24.22 -0.78
C LYS A 220 -22.44 24.02 -0.48
N LYS A 221 -22.96 22.80 -0.67
CA LYS A 221 -24.37 22.49 -0.42
C LYS A 221 -24.66 22.35 1.07
N GLY A 222 -23.63 22.17 1.90
CA GLY A 222 -23.79 21.93 3.33
C GLY A 222 -24.41 20.57 3.63
N ILE A 223 -24.19 19.58 2.74
CA ILE A 223 -24.62 18.20 3.00
C ILE A 223 -23.85 17.71 4.20
N ILE A 224 -24.56 17.36 5.26
CA ILE A 224 -23.98 16.64 6.40
C ILE A 224 -24.25 15.17 6.12
N VAL A 225 -23.22 14.43 5.71
CA VAL A 225 -23.26 12.97 5.82
C VAL A 225 -23.31 12.68 7.32
N GLU A 226 -24.45 12.23 7.83
CA GLU A 226 -24.60 11.90 9.25
C GLU A 226 -23.71 10.70 9.59
N GLU A 227 -22.57 11.00 10.17
CA GLU A 227 -21.58 10.05 10.63
C GLU A 227 -21.76 9.94 12.16
N LYS A 228 -22.48 8.91 12.60
CA LYS A 228 -22.78 8.68 14.02
C LYS A 228 -21.86 7.59 14.59
N PRO A 229 -21.43 7.72 15.85
CA PRO A 229 -20.75 6.63 16.54
C PRO A 229 -21.60 5.36 16.56
N LYS A 230 -20.99 4.20 16.30
CA LYS A 230 -21.65 2.88 16.30
C LYS A 230 -22.14 2.46 17.69
N SER A 231 -21.44 2.92 18.71
CA SER A 231 -21.73 2.66 20.13
C SER A 231 -21.22 3.82 20.96
N GLU A 232 -21.64 3.92 22.22
CA GLU A 232 -21.01 4.82 23.18
C GLU A 232 -20.04 4.03 24.05
N LYS A 233 -18.79 4.47 24.12
CA LYS A 233 -17.73 3.85 24.92
C LYS A 233 -17.18 4.87 25.92
N GLU A 234 -16.93 4.41 27.13
CA GLU A 234 -16.40 5.26 28.21
C GLU A 234 -14.87 5.41 28.14
N GLN A 235 -14.20 4.49 27.44
CA GLN A 235 -12.76 4.48 27.29
C GLN A 235 -12.27 5.73 26.56
N LYS A 236 -11.22 6.35 27.11
CA LYS A 236 -10.57 7.54 26.57
C LYS A 236 -9.32 7.15 25.80
N ILE A 237 -9.16 7.70 24.60
CA ILE A 237 -7.98 7.47 23.76
C ILE A 237 -7.29 8.80 23.47
N ALA A 238 -5.97 8.84 23.67
CA ALA A 238 -5.14 9.99 23.33
C ALA A 238 -4.51 9.78 21.94
N VAL A 239 -4.56 10.80 21.11
CA VAL A 239 -3.84 10.85 19.83
C VAL A 239 -2.83 11.99 19.90
N VAL A 240 -1.56 11.72 19.62
CA VAL A 240 -0.48 12.71 19.70
C VAL A 240 -0.07 13.13 18.30
N GLY A 241 -0.41 14.36 17.92
CA GLY A 241 -0.22 14.95 16.59
C GLY A 241 -1.52 15.04 15.79
N SER A 242 -1.79 16.19 15.18
CA SER A 242 -3.00 16.45 14.37
C SER A 242 -2.75 16.42 12.86
N GLY A 243 -1.70 15.72 12.42
CA GLY A 243 -1.47 15.45 11.00
C GLY A 243 -2.54 14.51 10.40
N PRO A 244 -2.44 14.17 9.10
CA PRO A 244 -3.41 13.30 8.43
C PRO A 244 -3.57 11.95 9.12
N GLY A 245 -2.49 11.34 9.61
CA GLY A 245 -2.54 10.09 10.35
C GLY A 245 -3.27 10.21 11.70
N GLY A 246 -3.02 11.28 12.44
CA GLY A 246 -3.68 11.54 13.73
C GLY A 246 -5.17 11.86 13.57
N LEU A 247 -5.52 12.73 12.63
CA LEU A 247 -6.91 13.07 12.30
C LEU A 247 -7.70 11.84 11.83
N THR A 248 -7.11 11.02 10.97
CA THR A 248 -7.73 9.78 10.46
C THR A 248 -7.94 8.75 11.59
N CYS A 249 -6.93 8.56 12.44
CA CYS A 249 -7.06 7.68 13.61
C CYS A 249 -8.17 8.17 14.55
N ALA A 250 -8.17 9.47 14.87
CA ALA A 250 -9.17 10.05 15.75
C ALA A 250 -10.59 9.94 15.18
N TYR A 251 -10.74 10.17 13.88
CA TYR A 251 -11.99 10.00 13.16
C TYR A 251 -12.57 8.59 13.31
N TYR A 252 -11.81 7.56 12.96
CA TYR A 252 -12.30 6.18 13.02
C TYR A 252 -12.56 5.71 14.45
N LEU A 253 -11.73 6.11 15.41
CA LEU A 253 -11.97 5.81 16.82
C LEU A 253 -13.24 6.48 17.37
N ALA A 254 -13.52 7.73 16.96
CA ALA A 254 -14.76 8.41 17.33
C ALA A 254 -15.99 7.71 16.72
N LEU A 255 -15.91 7.25 15.47
CA LEU A 255 -16.96 6.43 14.85
C LEU A 255 -17.18 5.08 15.57
N GLU A 256 -16.14 4.51 16.16
CA GLU A 256 -16.26 3.30 17.00
C GLU A 256 -16.80 3.58 18.40
N GLY A 257 -17.03 4.85 18.77
CA GLY A 257 -17.63 5.25 20.04
C GLY A 257 -16.69 5.76 21.11
N TYR A 258 -15.38 5.78 20.86
CA TYR A 258 -14.40 6.14 21.87
C TYR A 258 -14.34 7.66 22.12
N LYS A 259 -13.99 8.04 23.35
CA LYS A 259 -13.75 9.44 23.71
C LYS A 259 -12.33 9.83 23.32
N VAL A 260 -12.16 10.43 22.14
CA VAL A 260 -10.85 10.74 21.58
C VAL A 260 -10.42 12.18 21.87
N THR A 261 -9.21 12.35 22.38
CA THR A 261 -8.55 13.67 22.48
C THR A 261 -7.24 13.68 21.68
N VAL A 262 -7.15 14.59 20.71
CA VAL A 262 -5.95 14.86 19.92
C VAL A 262 -5.15 15.98 20.59
N PHE A 263 -3.86 15.75 20.82
CA PHE A 263 -2.91 16.73 21.33
C PHE A 263 -2.00 17.21 20.21
N GLU A 264 -1.97 18.51 19.97
CA GLU A 264 -1.17 19.15 18.91
C GLU A 264 -0.23 20.19 19.53
N SER A 265 1.05 20.16 19.14
CA SER A 265 2.04 21.11 19.69
C SER A 265 1.88 22.51 19.12
N GLN A 266 1.41 22.61 17.87
CA GLN A 266 1.27 23.85 17.13
C GLN A 266 -0.05 24.55 17.47
N GLU A 267 -0.17 25.83 17.11
CA GLU A 267 -1.37 26.63 17.34
C GLU A 267 -2.56 26.16 16.48
N ILE A 268 -2.28 25.69 15.27
CA ILE A 268 -3.27 25.30 14.26
C ILE A 268 -3.17 23.78 14.02
N PRO A 269 -4.29 23.04 14.02
CA PRO A 269 -4.28 21.63 13.71
C PRO A 269 -4.11 21.34 12.21
N GLY A 270 -3.64 20.14 11.87
CA GLY A 270 -3.45 19.68 10.49
C GLY A 270 -2.01 19.26 10.16
N GLY A 271 -1.05 19.53 11.06
CA GLY A 271 0.37 19.19 10.86
C GLY A 271 0.92 19.75 9.55
N MET A 272 1.60 18.93 8.74
CA MET A 272 2.17 19.35 7.45
C MET A 272 1.11 19.82 6.43
N LEU A 273 -0.16 19.44 6.58
CA LEU A 273 -1.24 19.97 5.73
C LEU A 273 -1.43 21.47 5.95
N ALA A 274 -1.31 21.93 7.21
CA ALA A 274 -1.45 23.33 7.58
C ALA A 274 -0.13 24.12 7.44
N LEU A 275 0.99 23.47 7.79
CA LEU A 275 2.29 24.15 7.91
C LEU A 275 3.19 24.04 6.68
N GLY A 276 3.05 22.97 5.90
CA GLY A 276 3.96 22.66 4.79
C GLY A 276 3.38 22.97 3.42
N ILE A 277 2.09 22.67 3.20
CA ILE A 277 1.47 22.81 1.88
C ILE A 277 1.04 24.27 1.66
N PRO A 278 1.50 24.93 0.58
CA PRO A 278 1.09 26.31 0.29
C PRO A 278 -0.40 26.46 0.02
N GLU A 279 -0.93 27.65 0.35
CA GLU A 279 -2.36 27.97 0.27
C GLU A 279 -2.96 27.86 -1.14
N PHE A 280 -2.17 28.15 -2.17
CA PHE A 280 -2.60 27.99 -3.57
C PHE A 280 -2.81 26.53 -3.98
N ARG A 281 -2.21 25.58 -3.25
CA ARG A 281 -2.34 24.13 -3.48
C ARG A 281 -3.38 23.51 -2.54
N LEU A 282 -3.40 23.94 -1.28
CA LEU A 282 -4.38 23.52 -0.28
C LEU A 282 -4.89 24.75 0.50
N PRO A 283 -6.09 25.27 0.16
CA PRO A 283 -6.67 26.39 0.87
C PRO A 283 -6.93 26.08 2.35
N LYS A 284 -6.66 27.06 3.22
CA LYS A 284 -6.77 26.90 4.68
C LYS A 284 -8.20 26.74 5.17
N ASP A 285 -9.14 27.40 4.51
CA ASP A 285 -10.59 27.28 4.75
C ASP A 285 -11.10 25.87 4.47
N VAL A 286 -10.61 25.25 3.39
CA VAL A 286 -10.91 23.86 3.03
C VAL A 286 -10.37 22.89 4.07
N LEU A 287 -9.12 23.07 4.52
CA LEU A 287 -8.54 22.25 5.58
C LEU A 287 -9.32 22.40 6.89
N LYS A 288 -9.64 23.64 7.27
CA LYS A 288 -10.42 23.94 8.47
C LYS A 288 -11.78 23.26 8.43
N TYR A 289 -12.48 23.29 7.30
CA TYR A 289 -13.79 22.65 7.14
C TYR A 289 -13.73 21.13 7.40
N GLU A 290 -12.70 20.42 6.90
CA GLU A 290 -12.52 18.99 7.18
C GLU A 290 -12.23 18.71 8.66
N ILE A 291 -11.37 19.52 9.29
CA ILE A 291 -11.07 19.36 10.71
C ILE A 291 -12.32 19.65 11.56
N ASP A 292 -13.09 20.68 11.23
CA ASP A 292 -14.34 21.03 11.90
C ASP A 292 -15.37 19.88 11.78
N ARG A 293 -15.43 19.18 10.63
CA ARG A 293 -16.26 17.96 10.49
C ARG A 293 -15.81 16.86 11.46
N ILE A 294 -14.52 16.61 11.57
CA ILE A 294 -13.98 15.59 12.50
C ILE A 294 -14.31 15.95 13.96
N GLN A 295 -14.22 17.23 14.33
CA GLN A 295 -14.60 17.69 15.66
C GLN A 295 -16.10 17.50 15.94
N LYS A 296 -16.97 17.72 14.95
CA LYS A 296 -18.43 17.52 15.08
C LYS A 296 -18.83 16.07 15.39
N ILE A 297 -17.99 15.09 15.04
CA ILE A 297 -18.22 13.67 15.34
C ILE A 297 -17.92 13.35 16.81
N GLY A 298 -17.26 14.26 17.53
CA GLY A 298 -16.95 14.13 18.96
C GLY A 298 -15.46 14.12 19.29
N VAL A 299 -14.58 14.33 18.30
CA VAL A 299 -13.14 14.44 18.53
C VAL A 299 -12.80 15.79 19.18
N THR A 300 -12.13 15.74 20.33
CA THR A 300 -11.59 16.95 20.97
C THR A 300 -10.17 17.19 20.50
N ILE A 301 -9.83 18.39 20.04
CA ILE A 301 -8.47 18.77 19.64
C ILE A 301 -7.95 19.85 20.59
N LYS A 302 -6.79 19.59 21.21
CA LYS A 302 -6.06 20.50 22.09
C LYS A 302 -4.77 20.93 21.42
N THR A 303 -4.74 22.16 20.93
CA THR A 303 -3.55 22.79 20.35
C THR A 303 -2.62 23.33 21.43
N ASN A 304 -1.45 23.82 21.04
CA ASN A 304 -0.43 24.36 21.95
C ASN A 304 -0.06 23.42 23.12
N THR A 305 -0.09 22.10 22.88
CA THR A 305 0.20 21.07 23.88
C THR A 305 1.26 20.12 23.37
N THR A 306 2.49 20.30 23.85
CA THR A 306 3.65 19.47 23.49
C THR A 306 3.80 18.31 24.46
N ILE A 307 3.54 17.09 23.99
CA ILE A 307 3.79 15.87 24.77
C ILE A 307 5.30 15.69 24.97
N GLY A 308 5.69 15.45 26.22
CA GLY A 308 7.09 15.40 26.68
C GLY A 308 7.60 16.72 27.28
N LYS A 309 6.92 17.85 27.06
CA LYS A 309 7.23 19.14 27.71
C LYS A 309 6.08 19.59 28.62
N ASP A 310 4.89 19.75 28.06
CA ASP A 310 3.71 20.27 28.78
C ASP A 310 2.97 19.14 29.52
N ILE A 311 2.91 17.96 28.91
CA ILE A 311 2.30 16.74 29.48
C ILE A 311 3.27 15.58 29.28
N THR A 312 3.58 14.84 30.35
CA THR A 312 4.44 13.66 30.26
C THR A 312 3.69 12.46 29.68
N LEU A 313 4.43 11.56 29.01
CA LEU A 313 3.85 10.32 28.48
C LEU A 313 3.28 9.43 29.58
N ASP A 314 3.91 9.40 30.76
CA ASP A 314 3.43 8.63 31.91
C ASP A 314 2.11 9.14 32.46
N LYS A 315 1.88 10.46 32.39
CA LYS A 315 0.58 11.04 32.74
C LYS A 315 -0.49 10.61 31.75
N LEU A 316 -0.20 10.66 30.44
CA LEU A 316 -1.13 10.17 29.42
C LEU A 316 -1.48 8.69 29.61
N LYS A 317 -0.50 7.83 29.93
CA LYS A 317 -0.73 6.41 30.18
C LYS A 317 -1.63 6.12 31.39
N LYS A 318 -1.72 7.05 32.35
CA LYS A 318 -2.60 6.94 33.52
C LYS A 318 -4.01 7.44 33.24
N GLU A 319 -4.17 8.39 32.32
CA GLU A 319 -5.45 9.07 32.03
C GLU A 319 -6.20 8.47 30.83
N TYR A 320 -5.50 7.77 29.94
CA TYR A 320 -6.02 7.22 28.70
C TYR A 320 -5.67 5.74 28.58
N GLU A 321 -6.60 4.95 28.04
CA GLU A 321 -6.43 3.50 27.91
C GLU A 321 -5.54 3.11 26.73
N ALA A 322 -5.47 3.98 25.74
CA ALA A 322 -4.60 3.82 24.58
C ALA A 322 -4.05 5.17 24.14
N ILE A 323 -2.85 5.13 23.56
CA ILE A 323 -2.17 6.28 23.00
C ILE A 323 -1.71 5.95 21.59
N PHE A 324 -2.13 6.74 20.61
CA PHE A 324 -1.62 6.68 19.24
C PHE A 324 -0.67 7.84 18.98
N ILE A 325 0.54 7.55 18.50
CA ILE A 325 1.58 8.56 18.27
C ILE A 325 1.71 8.83 16.76
N ALA A 326 1.33 10.03 16.34
CA ALA A 326 1.28 10.50 14.95
C ALA A 326 2.03 11.84 14.77
N VAL A 327 3.23 11.94 15.36
CA VAL A 327 4.01 13.19 15.42
C VAL A 327 4.74 13.54 14.12
N GLY A 328 4.74 12.67 13.11
CA GLY A 328 5.42 12.92 11.83
C GLY A 328 6.95 13.07 11.95
N ALA A 329 7.57 13.60 10.89
CA ALA A 329 9.01 13.76 10.76
C ALA A 329 9.38 15.25 10.55
N HIS A 330 9.49 16.01 11.64
CA HIS A 330 9.71 17.46 11.60
C HIS A 330 11.18 17.90 11.45
N LYS A 331 12.14 16.98 11.63
CA LYS A 331 13.58 17.31 11.57
C LYS A 331 14.06 17.28 10.12
N GLY A 332 14.56 18.42 9.62
CA GLY A 332 15.27 18.48 8.35
C GLY A 332 16.62 17.77 8.41
N LEU A 333 17.06 17.20 7.29
CA LEU A 333 18.40 16.65 7.14
C LEU A 333 19.37 17.79 6.75
N LYS A 334 20.47 17.93 7.49
CA LYS A 334 21.57 18.83 7.12
C LYS A 334 22.45 18.18 6.05
N MET A 335 22.97 18.98 5.13
CA MET A 335 23.85 18.50 4.05
C MET A 335 25.28 18.20 4.53
N LYS A 336 25.67 18.72 5.70
CA LYS A 336 27.00 18.61 6.30
C LYS A 336 28.11 19.17 5.42
N ILE A 337 27.84 20.28 4.73
CA ILE A 337 28.80 20.94 3.84
C ILE A 337 29.37 22.22 4.49
N PRO A 338 30.61 22.63 4.13
CA PRO A 338 31.16 23.89 4.61
C PRO A 338 30.25 25.06 4.25
N GLY A 339 29.97 25.94 5.22
CA GLY A 339 29.11 27.10 5.02
C GLY A 339 27.61 26.84 5.15
N GLU A 340 27.17 25.65 5.60
CA GLU A 340 25.72 25.35 5.72
C GLU A 340 24.99 26.11 6.85
N ASP A 341 25.73 26.65 7.83
CA ASP A 341 25.18 27.41 8.96
C ASP A 341 25.41 28.93 8.81
N VAL A 342 25.76 29.43 7.61
CA VAL A 342 25.86 30.88 7.38
C VAL A 342 24.48 31.52 7.39
N GLU A 343 24.37 32.74 7.92
CA GLU A 343 23.15 33.54 7.80
C GLU A 343 22.96 33.94 6.32
N GLY A 344 21.80 33.56 5.76
CA GLY A 344 21.41 33.85 4.37
C GLY A 344 20.68 35.18 4.21
#